data_AF-A0A158H6L3-F1
#
_entry.id   AF-A0A158H6L3-F1
#
_cell.length_a   1.000
_cell.length_b   1.000
_cell.length_c   1.000
_cell.angle_alpha   90.00
_cell.angle_beta   90.00
_cell.angle_gamma   90.00
#
_symmetry.space_group_name_H-M   'P 1'
#
loop_
_entity.id
_entity.type
_entity.pdbx_description
1 polymer ?
#
loop_
_entity_poly.entity_id
_entity_poly.type
_entity_poly.pdbx_seq_one_letter_code
_entity_poly.pdbx_strand_id
1 'polypeptide(L)'
;MIASVPAISPLLRELTEQLSSDRSSVIDRMYATLINIEGYRDLDLAVKLDIRDSIGWSAKLWFESILSGAPPSEEELQVFQAFGQRRVHQGVSLQTILQAFRQGTRELWCLYIESADKSNELRDELLFRISPYLMDYFDVMAQISARSYLDEQYRHTRWRESLRYQLNTIVMNYPEDSDGFNRTAAALGLDASVPRIALAVEVGPIDNNSPTFDNELDRIVAAIGRRLKVLSNDLLNTWYRGRLLVWVSCTVGNPINENDRRIARDIVSAAPLSPEIMAIGIGLMGVGAAGWAASANEAAHALSFGRAHAGEDRVRLYSDIVIEESVRGTSNAPRYIVSLLEQLSSEPDLLLTLQTYFEQAQRRKATASVLDIHPNTLNYRLERIEKLLGADLDDAGWLAKLDVAIKLRGERSL
;
A
#
# COMPACT_ATOMS: atom_id res chain seq x y z
N MET A 1 -8.27 7.93 -37.92
CA MET A 1 -8.71 7.24 -39.15
C MET A 1 -7.46 6.93 -39.95
N ILE A 2 -7.32 5.70 -40.44
CA ILE A 2 -6.20 5.32 -41.32
C ILE A 2 -6.40 6.07 -42.65
N ALA A 3 -5.35 6.64 -43.21
CA ALA A 3 -5.39 7.29 -44.52
C ALA A 3 -5.85 6.31 -45.60
N SER A 4 -6.35 6.81 -46.74
CA SER A 4 -6.71 5.96 -47.88
C SER A 4 -5.47 5.20 -48.36
N VAL A 5 -5.60 3.88 -48.55
CA VAL A 5 -4.48 3.06 -49.03
C VAL A 5 -4.06 3.56 -50.42
N PRO A 6 -2.77 3.92 -50.62
CA PRO A 6 -2.31 4.36 -51.92
C PRO A 6 -2.38 3.21 -52.93
N ALA A 7 -2.85 3.51 -54.14
CA ALA A 7 -2.68 2.57 -55.24
C ALA A 7 -1.18 2.30 -55.47
N ILE A 8 -0.81 1.07 -55.85
CA ILE A 8 0.58 0.67 -56.09
C ILE A 8 0.78 0.27 -57.55
N SER A 9 1.96 0.55 -58.11
CA SER A 9 2.34 0.08 -59.44
C SER A 9 2.44 -1.45 -59.52
N PRO A 10 2.42 -2.04 -60.72
CA PRO A 10 2.68 -3.48 -60.91
C PRO A 10 4.04 -3.92 -60.33
N LEU A 11 5.07 -3.07 -60.44
CA LEU A 11 6.42 -3.36 -59.91
C LEU A 11 6.41 -3.43 -58.38
N LEU A 12 5.76 -2.48 -57.71
CA LEU A 12 5.69 -2.46 -56.25
C LEU A 12 4.77 -3.59 -55.72
N ARG A 13 3.73 -3.94 -56.48
CA ARG A 13 2.89 -5.12 -56.20
C ARG A 13 3.72 -6.39 -56.23
N GLU A 14 4.50 -6.63 -57.29
CA GLU A 14 5.37 -7.81 -57.40
C GLU A 14 6.39 -7.86 -56.25
N LEU A 15 7.04 -6.73 -55.93
CA LEU A 15 7.96 -6.65 -54.79
C LEU A 15 7.26 -6.97 -53.46
N THR A 16 6.06 -6.44 -53.24
CA THR A 16 5.30 -6.69 -52.01
C THR A 16 4.83 -8.15 -51.92
N GLU A 17 4.46 -8.78 -53.03
CA GLU A 17 4.12 -10.21 -53.10
C GLU A 17 5.33 -11.10 -52.79
N GLN A 18 6.53 -10.73 -53.26
CA GLN A 18 7.77 -11.42 -52.92
C GLN A 18 8.08 -11.31 -51.41
N LEU A 19 8.01 -10.10 -50.83
CA LEU A 19 8.23 -9.89 -49.39
C LEU A 19 7.18 -10.60 -48.52
N SER A 20 5.92 -10.64 -48.98
CA SER A 20 4.83 -11.34 -48.29
C SER A 20 5.00 -12.87 -48.36
N SER A 21 5.53 -13.38 -49.47
CA SER A 21 5.83 -14.81 -49.63
C SER A 21 7.01 -15.26 -48.77
N ASP A 22 8.03 -14.40 -48.59
CA ASP A 22 9.16 -14.61 -47.68
C ASP A 22 8.94 -13.95 -46.30
N ARG A 23 7.73 -14.07 -45.76
CA ARG A 23 7.36 -13.45 -44.49
C ARG A 23 8.22 -13.91 -43.31
N SER A 24 8.75 -15.13 -43.33
CA SER A 24 9.61 -15.62 -42.24
C SER A 24 10.88 -14.79 -42.13
N SER A 25 11.54 -14.51 -43.26
CA SER A 25 12.75 -13.69 -43.31
C SER A 25 12.49 -12.27 -42.81
N VAL A 26 11.37 -11.68 -43.20
CA VAL A 26 10.92 -10.36 -42.70
C VAL A 26 10.73 -10.37 -41.19
N ILE A 27 10.01 -11.36 -40.66
CA ILE A 27 9.77 -11.50 -39.22
C ILE A 27 11.08 -11.68 -38.46
N ASP A 28 11.96 -12.56 -38.94
CA ASP A 28 13.22 -12.87 -38.26
C ASP A 28 14.15 -11.64 -38.22
N ARG A 29 14.20 -10.86 -39.31
CA ARG A 29 14.95 -9.60 -39.34
C ARG A 29 14.37 -8.56 -38.37
N MET A 30 13.05 -8.32 -38.42
CA MET A 30 12.40 -7.37 -37.52
C MET A 30 12.58 -7.79 -36.06
N TYR A 31 12.36 -9.07 -35.76
CA TYR A 31 12.52 -9.62 -34.42
C TYR A 31 13.97 -9.49 -33.91
N ALA A 32 14.96 -9.80 -34.74
CA ALA A 32 16.37 -9.65 -34.41
C ALA A 32 16.72 -8.20 -34.03
N THR A 33 16.13 -7.20 -34.68
CA THR A 33 16.32 -5.80 -34.30
C THR A 33 15.59 -5.47 -33.00
N LEU A 34 14.32 -5.85 -32.88
CA LEU A 34 13.47 -5.44 -31.76
C LEU A 34 13.86 -6.06 -30.43
N ILE A 35 14.35 -7.32 -30.42
CA ILE A 35 14.73 -8.00 -29.18
C ILE A 35 15.93 -7.33 -28.46
N ASN A 36 16.67 -6.46 -29.16
CA ASN A 36 17.77 -5.70 -28.59
C ASN A 36 17.34 -4.46 -27.81
N ILE A 37 16.06 -4.06 -27.89
CA ILE A 37 15.49 -3.00 -27.05
C ILE A 37 15.64 -3.42 -25.58
N GLU A 38 16.11 -2.48 -24.73
CA GLU A 38 16.39 -2.73 -23.32
C GLU A 38 15.23 -3.43 -22.60
N GLY A 39 13.99 -2.96 -22.80
CA GLY A 39 12.79 -3.56 -22.19
C GLY A 39 12.36 -4.94 -22.74
N TYR A 40 13.02 -5.47 -23.78
CA TYR A 40 12.75 -6.81 -24.34
C TYR A 40 13.87 -7.82 -24.06
N ARG A 41 15.08 -7.37 -23.77
CA ARG A 41 16.28 -8.22 -23.67
C ARG A 41 16.16 -9.30 -22.60
N ASP A 42 15.64 -8.94 -21.43
CA ASP A 42 15.62 -9.81 -20.25
C ASP A 42 14.27 -10.51 -20.02
N LEU A 43 13.35 -10.42 -21.00
CA LEU A 43 12.07 -11.11 -20.94
C LEU A 43 12.25 -12.62 -21.08
N ASP A 44 11.30 -13.36 -20.49
CA ASP A 44 11.23 -14.81 -20.61
C ASP A 44 10.99 -15.26 -22.07
N LEU A 45 11.24 -16.53 -22.34
CA LEU A 45 11.10 -17.08 -23.70
C LEU A 45 9.66 -17.02 -24.21
N ALA A 46 8.67 -17.17 -23.34
CA ALA A 46 7.26 -17.19 -23.73
C ALA A 46 6.80 -15.81 -24.23
N VAL A 47 7.16 -14.74 -23.52
CA VAL A 47 6.89 -13.36 -23.89
C VAL A 47 7.65 -13.00 -25.17
N LYS A 48 8.89 -13.45 -25.31
CA LYS A 48 9.67 -13.25 -26.55
C LYS A 48 9.02 -13.91 -27.77
N LEU A 49 8.46 -15.11 -27.62
CA LEU A 49 7.69 -15.77 -28.69
C LEU A 49 6.41 -14.99 -29.03
N ASP A 50 5.66 -14.53 -28.03
CA ASP A 50 4.46 -13.70 -28.25
C ASP A 50 4.79 -12.34 -28.91
N ILE A 51 5.98 -11.77 -28.66
CA ILE A 51 6.50 -10.60 -29.39
C ILE A 51 6.74 -10.95 -30.87
N ARG A 52 7.37 -12.09 -31.16
CA ARG A 52 7.59 -12.56 -32.55
C ARG A 52 6.27 -12.76 -33.29
N ASP A 53 5.27 -13.34 -32.63
CA ASP A 53 3.93 -13.52 -33.21
C ASP A 53 3.24 -12.18 -33.49
N SER A 54 3.40 -11.20 -32.60
CA SER A 54 2.87 -9.85 -32.79
C SER A 54 3.51 -9.13 -33.99
N ILE A 55 4.82 -9.30 -34.19
CA ILE A 55 5.54 -8.82 -35.37
C ILE A 55 4.99 -9.50 -36.63
N GLY A 56 4.82 -10.82 -36.59
CA GLY A 56 4.29 -11.59 -37.71
C GLY A 56 2.89 -11.17 -38.13
N TRP A 57 2.00 -10.94 -37.17
CA TRP A 57 0.67 -10.41 -37.44
C TRP A 57 0.72 -9.01 -38.06
N SER A 58 1.54 -8.12 -37.50
CA SER A 58 1.66 -6.74 -37.98
C SER A 58 2.20 -6.67 -39.42
N ALA A 59 3.23 -7.47 -39.73
CA ALA A 59 3.80 -7.57 -41.07
C ALA A 59 2.80 -8.18 -42.08
N LYS A 60 2.10 -9.25 -41.70
CA LYS A 60 1.04 -9.86 -42.51
C LYS A 60 -0.02 -8.82 -42.89
N LEU A 61 -0.57 -8.14 -41.89
CA LEU A 61 -1.67 -7.20 -42.12
C LEU A 61 -1.24 -6.00 -42.97
N TRP A 62 -0.01 -5.51 -42.79
CA TRP A 62 0.56 -4.48 -43.65
C TRP A 62 0.57 -4.91 -45.12
N PHE A 63 1.12 -6.10 -45.42
CA PHE A 63 1.18 -6.59 -46.80
C PHE A 63 -0.21 -6.80 -47.39
N GLU A 64 -1.15 -7.37 -46.62
CA GLU A 64 -2.53 -7.55 -47.06
C GLU A 64 -3.23 -6.22 -47.36
N SER A 65 -3.01 -5.19 -46.53
CA SER A 65 -3.55 -3.84 -46.77
C SER A 65 -3.03 -3.23 -48.07
N ILE A 66 -1.70 -3.28 -48.29
CA ILE A 66 -1.07 -2.74 -49.49
C ILE A 66 -1.51 -3.49 -50.76
N LEU A 67 -1.57 -4.81 -50.73
CA LEU A 67 -1.93 -5.63 -51.89
C LEU A 67 -3.41 -5.53 -52.25
N SER A 68 -4.30 -5.49 -51.26
CA SER A 68 -5.74 -5.38 -51.48
C SER A 68 -6.18 -3.94 -51.81
N GLY A 69 -5.40 -2.93 -51.40
CA GLY A 69 -5.80 -1.53 -51.48
C GLY A 69 -6.90 -1.15 -50.49
N ALA A 70 -7.18 -2.00 -49.51
CA ALA A 70 -8.17 -1.77 -48.46
C ALA A 70 -7.49 -1.60 -47.10
N PRO A 71 -7.94 -0.66 -46.25
CA PRO A 71 -7.43 -0.56 -44.89
C PRO A 71 -7.87 -1.78 -44.07
N PRO A 72 -7.18 -2.07 -42.95
CA PRO A 72 -7.59 -3.13 -42.03
C PRO A 72 -9.02 -2.94 -41.54
N SER A 73 -9.75 -4.04 -41.43
CA SER A 73 -11.06 -4.10 -40.80
C SER A 73 -10.98 -3.82 -39.29
N GLU A 74 -12.11 -3.48 -38.68
CA GLU A 74 -12.18 -3.26 -37.23
C GLU A 74 -11.79 -4.51 -36.43
N GLU A 75 -12.16 -5.70 -36.90
CA GLU A 75 -11.79 -6.99 -36.28
C GLU A 75 -10.27 -7.23 -36.31
N GLU A 76 -9.60 -6.90 -37.41
CA GLU A 76 -8.14 -7.01 -37.51
C GLU A 76 -7.42 -5.99 -36.60
N LEU A 77 -8.00 -4.80 -36.44
CA LEU A 77 -7.50 -3.78 -35.51
C LEU A 77 -7.68 -4.17 -34.04
N GLN A 78 -8.68 -4.98 -33.69
CA GLN A 78 -8.87 -5.48 -32.31
C GLN A 78 -7.69 -6.32 -31.83
N VAL A 79 -6.96 -6.99 -32.74
CA VAL A 79 -5.76 -7.75 -32.37
C VAL A 79 -4.66 -6.85 -31.79
N PHE A 80 -4.54 -5.60 -32.27
CA PHE A 80 -3.61 -4.61 -31.70
C PHE A 80 -4.03 -4.11 -30.31
N GLN A 81 -5.33 -4.13 -30.01
CA GLN A 81 -5.83 -3.87 -28.65
C GLN A 81 -5.38 -4.98 -27.70
N ALA A 82 -5.52 -6.23 -28.14
CA ALA A 82 -5.08 -7.40 -27.38
C ALA A 82 -3.56 -7.40 -27.14
N PHE A 83 -2.76 -6.90 -28.09
CA PHE A 83 -1.32 -6.69 -27.87
C PHE A 83 -1.05 -5.72 -26.73
N GLY A 84 -1.70 -4.55 -26.74
CA GLY A 84 -1.58 -3.55 -25.68
C GLY A 84 -1.92 -4.11 -24.30
N GLN A 85 -3.02 -4.86 -24.21
CA GLN A 85 -3.47 -5.50 -22.96
C GLN A 85 -2.47 -6.54 -22.45
N ARG A 86 -2.00 -7.47 -23.32
CA ARG A 86 -1.04 -8.52 -22.91
C ARG A 86 0.27 -7.94 -22.40
N ARG A 87 0.76 -6.85 -22.99
CA ARG A 87 2.03 -6.21 -22.59
C ARG A 87 1.98 -5.63 -21.18
N VAL A 88 0.81 -5.21 -20.68
CA VAL A 88 0.63 -4.83 -19.26
C VAL A 88 0.91 -6.03 -18.35
N HIS A 89 0.29 -7.17 -18.64
CA HIS A 89 0.42 -8.39 -17.83
C HIS A 89 1.82 -9.02 -17.91
N GLN A 90 2.54 -8.76 -18.99
CA GLN A 90 3.93 -9.21 -19.20
C GLN A 90 4.98 -8.24 -18.65
N GLY A 91 4.56 -7.13 -18.01
CA GLY A 91 5.47 -6.16 -17.40
C GLY A 91 6.27 -5.32 -18.40
N VAL A 92 5.84 -5.23 -19.66
CA VAL A 92 6.50 -4.42 -20.69
C VAL A 92 6.00 -2.98 -20.58
N SER A 93 6.92 -2.01 -20.49
CA SER A 93 6.54 -0.60 -20.39
C SER A 93 5.92 -0.05 -21.69
N LEU A 94 5.01 0.93 -21.56
CA LEU A 94 4.46 1.66 -22.71
C LEU A 94 5.57 2.27 -23.60
N GLN A 95 6.62 2.81 -22.99
CA GLN A 95 7.77 3.37 -23.71
C GLN A 95 8.44 2.31 -24.60
N THR A 96 8.61 1.09 -24.09
CA THR A 96 9.18 -0.04 -24.83
C THR A 96 8.29 -0.42 -26.02
N ILE A 97 6.97 -0.46 -25.84
CA ILE A 97 6.01 -0.77 -26.91
C ILE A 97 6.10 0.29 -28.03
N LEU A 98 6.05 1.58 -27.67
CA LEU A 98 6.14 2.68 -28.63
C LEU A 98 7.48 2.70 -29.37
N GLN A 99 8.58 2.39 -28.66
CA GLN A 99 9.90 2.23 -29.26
C GLN A 99 9.92 1.06 -30.25
N ALA A 100 9.27 -0.05 -29.92
CA ALA A 100 9.20 -1.23 -30.78
C ALA A 100 8.43 -0.95 -32.07
N PHE A 101 7.30 -0.23 -32.02
CA PHE A 101 6.60 0.23 -33.22
C PHE A 101 7.51 1.09 -34.10
N ARG A 102 8.14 2.12 -33.52
CA ARG A 102 9.03 3.03 -34.29
C ARG A 102 10.19 2.28 -34.95
N GLN A 103 10.86 1.38 -34.23
CA GLN A 103 11.97 0.59 -34.78
C GLN A 103 11.47 -0.42 -35.82
N GLY A 104 10.34 -1.08 -35.57
CA GLY A 104 9.75 -2.03 -36.51
C GLY A 104 9.36 -1.38 -37.83
N THR A 105 8.70 -0.22 -37.79
CA THR A 105 8.36 0.55 -38.99
C THR A 105 9.62 0.95 -39.78
N ARG A 106 10.67 1.40 -39.08
CA ARG A 106 11.95 1.72 -39.72
C ARG A 106 12.58 0.50 -40.40
N GLU A 107 12.59 -0.66 -39.75
CA GLU A 107 13.15 -1.88 -40.34
C GLU A 107 12.36 -2.36 -41.56
N LEU A 108 11.02 -2.27 -41.51
CA LEU A 108 10.17 -2.57 -42.66
C LEU A 108 10.43 -1.59 -43.82
N TRP A 109 10.61 -0.31 -43.53
CA TRP A 109 11.01 0.69 -44.53
C TRP A 109 12.36 0.36 -45.18
N CYS A 110 13.37 0.02 -44.38
CA CYS A 110 14.69 -0.37 -44.87
C CYS A 110 14.61 -1.61 -45.78
N LEU A 111 13.78 -2.60 -45.43
CA LEU A 111 13.53 -3.78 -46.27
C LEU A 111 13.02 -3.43 -47.67
N TYR A 112 12.07 -2.51 -47.77
CA TYR A 112 11.55 -2.04 -49.06
C TYR A 112 12.61 -1.28 -49.86
N ILE A 113 13.35 -0.36 -49.22
CA ILE A 113 14.35 0.46 -49.90
C ILE A 113 15.54 -0.37 -50.40
N GLU A 114 16.03 -1.32 -49.59
CA GLU A 114 17.11 -2.22 -50.00
C GLU A 114 16.70 -3.11 -51.18
N SER A 115 15.45 -3.59 -51.18
CA SER A 115 14.91 -4.38 -52.30
C SER A 115 14.68 -3.55 -53.57
N ALA A 116 14.49 -2.24 -53.44
CA ALA A 116 14.28 -1.30 -54.55
C ALA A 116 15.56 -0.61 -55.05
N ASP A 117 16.74 -0.92 -54.49
CA ASP A 117 18.00 -0.19 -54.72
C ASP A 117 18.32 0.01 -56.22
N LYS A 118 18.04 -1.00 -57.05
CA LYS A 118 18.34 -0.97 -58.49
C LYS A 118 17.27 -0.31 -59.37
N SER A 119 16.13 0.12 -58.81
CA SER A 119 15.00 0.71 -59.55
C SER A 119 14.68 2.12 -59.05
N ASN A 120 14.92 3.13 -59.89
CA ASN A 120 14.56 4.52 -59.57
C ASN A 120 13.03 4.68 -59.44
N GLU A 121 12.25 4.01 -60.29
CA GLU A 121 10.78 4.07 -60.28
C GLU A 121 10.20 3.54 -58.96
N LEU A 122 10.72 2.40 -58.46
CA LEU A 122 10.31 1.86 -57.17
C LEU A 122 10.73 2.76 -56.02
N ARG A 123 11.94 3.33 -56.07
CA ARG A 123 12.42 4.26 -55.03
C ARG A 123 11.54 5.50 -54.94
N ASP A 124 11.17 6.09 -56.06
CA ASP A 124 10.31 7.27 -56.10
C ASP A 124 8.89 6.94 -55.58
N GLU A 125 8.32 5.82 -56.00
CA GLU A 125 6.99 5.39 -55.51
C GLU A 125 7.00 5.10 -54.01
N LEU A 126 8.02 4.37 -53.52
CA LEU A 126 8.19 4.12 -52.09
C LEU A 126 8.33 5.43 -51.30
N LEU A 127 9.18 6.35 -51.76
CA LEU A 127 9.48 7.60 -51.07
C LEU A 127 8.28 8.54 -51.04
N PHE A 128 7.63 8.79 -52.17
CA PHE A 128 6.61 9.83 -52.26
C PHE A 128 5.18 9.34 -52.01
N ARG A 129 4.90 8.04 -52.23
CA ARG A 129 3.53 7.49 -52.10
C ARG A 129 3.36 6.56 -50.90
N ILE A 130 4.33 5.68 -50.65
CA ILE A 130 4.20 4.66 -49.60
C ILE A 130 4.68 5.18 -48.25
N SER A 131 5.76 5.97 -48.20
CA SER A 131 6.33 6.41 -46.93
C SER A 131 5.34 7.20 -46.04
N PRO A 132 4.50 8.12 -46.54
CA PRO A 132 3.54 8.81 -45.69
C PRO A 132 2.49 7.83 -45.14
N TYR A 133 1.97 6.94 -46.00
CA TYR A 133 1.00 5.92 -45.60
C TYR A 133 1.58 4.93 -44.59
N LEU A 134 2.84 4.51 -44.75
CA LEU A 134 3.54 3.63 -43.82
C LEU A 134 3.62 4.26 -42.42
N MET A 135 3.98 5.55 -42.34
CA MET A 135 4.06 6.27 -41.07
C MET A 135 2.69 6.39 -40.42
N ASP A 136 1.68 6.83 -41.18
CA ASP A 136 0.30 6.98 -40.68
C ASP A 136 -0.29 5.63 -40.22
N TYR A 137 -0.03 4.57 -40.98
CA TYR A 137 -0.53 3.23 -40.69
C TYR A 137 -0.01 2.72 -39.36
N PHE A 138 1.31 2.73 -39.15
CA PHE A 138 1.89 2.23 -37.92
C PHE A 138 1.72 3.18 -36.74
N ASP A 139 1.55 4.48 -36.97
CA ASP A 139 1.15 5.42 -35.92
C ASP A 139 -0.26 5.09 -35.39
N VAL A 140 -1.22 4.78 -36.27
CA VAL A 140 -2.56 4.34 -35.85
C VAL A 140 -2.49 3.06 -35.03
N MET A 141 -1.71 2.06 -35.46
CA MET A 141 -1.55 0.81 -34.69
C MET A 141 -0.91 1.05 -33.33
N ALA A 142 0.14 1.89 -33.27
CA ALA A 142 0.79 2.27 -32.03
C ALA A 142 -0.18 2.99 -31.09
N GLN A 143 -1.02 3.90 -31.61
CA GLN A 143 -2.05 4.59 -30.84
C GLN A 143 -3.11 3.63 -30.28
N ILE A 144 -3.57 2.65 -31.07
CA ILE A 144 -4.54 1.65 -30.62
C ILE A 144 -3.94 0.82 -29.48
N SER A 145 -2.74 0.26 -29.67
CA SER A 145 -2.06 -0.51 -28.63
C SER A 145 -1.76 0.32 -27.38
N ALA A 146 -1.36 1.60 -27.54
CA ALA A 146 -1.09 2.49 -26.42
C ALA A 146 -2.34 2.82 -25.59
N ARG A 147 -3.48 3.10 -26.25
CA ARG A 147 -4.76 3.34 -25.57
C ARG A 147 -5.20 2.10 -24.80
N SER A 148 -5.18 0.93 -25.44
CA SER A 148 -5.55 -0.33 -24.78
C SER A 148 -4.62 -0.70 -23.63
N TYR A 149 -3.32 -0.42 -23.75
CA TYR A 149 -2.36 -0.57 -22.65
C TYR A 149 -2.72 0.32 -21.46
N LEU A 150 -2.96 1.62 -21.71
CA LEU A 150 -3.31 2.57 -20.64
C LEU A 150 -4.64 2.19 -19.99
N ASP A 151 -5.68 1.87 -20.78
CA ASP A 151 -6.99 1.46 -20.26
C ASP A 151 -6.91 0.19 -19.41
N GLU A 152 -6.06 -0.78 -19.81
CA GLU A 152 -5.81 -2.00 -19.04
C GLU A 152 -5.04 -1.69 -17.74
N GLN A 153 -4.00 -0.86 -17.81
CA GLN A 153 -3.24 -0.42 -16.64
C GLN A 153 -4.13 0.33 -15.63
N TYR A 154 -4.96 1.26 -16.11
CA TYR A 154 -5.93 1.98 -15.27
C TYR A 154 -6.99 1.06 -14.68
N ARG A 155 -7.46 0.06 -15.43
CA ARG A 155 -8.40 -0.95 -14.91
C ARG A 155 -7.75 -1.76 -13.79
N HIS A 156 -6.51 -2.19 -13.96
CA HIS A 156 -5.78 -2.94 -12.92
C HIS A 156 -5.58 -2.11 -11.64
N THR A 157 -5.18 -0.83 -11.76
CA THR A 157 -5.03 0.07 -10.59
C THR A 157 -6.37 0.31 -9.89
N ARG A 158 -7.41 0.72 -10.63
CA ARG A 158 -8.75 0.96 -10.05
C ARG A 158 -9.35 -0.29 -9.42
N TRP A 159 -9.14 -1.46 -10.02
CA TRP A 159 -9.59 -2.73 -9.44
C TRP A 159 -8.92 -3.00 -8.10
N ARG A 160 -7.60 -2.81 -8.00
CA ARG A 160 -6.87 -2.96 -6.73
C ARG A 160 -7.32 -1.93 -5.69
N GLU A 161 -7.54 -0.68 -6.06
CA GLU A 161 -8.09 0.36 -5.16
C GLU A 161 -9.50 0.01 -4.68
N SER A 162 -10.38 -0.46 -5.57
CA SER A 162 -11.73 -0.91 -5.24
C SER A 162 -11.71 -2.07 -4.25
N LEU A 163 -10.83 -3.06 -4.47
CA LEU A 163 -10.65 -4.17 -3.53
C LEU A 163 -10.09 -3.70 -2.16
N ARG A 164 -9.14 -2.75 -2.14
CA ARG A 164 -8.65 -2.16 -0.89
C ARG A 164 -9.77 -1.45 -0.13
N TYR A 165 -10.58 -0.65 -0.83
CA TYR A 165 -11.75 0.01 -0.24
C TYR A 165 -12.76 -1.00 0.31
N GLN A 166 -13.06 -2.06 -0.44
CA GLN A 166 -13.93 -3.15 0.00
C GLN A 166 -13.38 -3.84 1.25
N LEU A 167 -12.08 -4.18 1.27
CA LEU A 167 -11.42 -4.80 2.41
C LEU A 167 -11.51 -3.90 3.66
N ASN A 168 -11.21 -2.62 3.50
CA ASN A 168 -11.30 -1.63 4.57
C ASN A 168 -12.75 -1.48 5.08
N THR A 169 -13.73 -1.51 4.18
CA THR A 169 -15.16 -1.46 4.53
C THR A 169 -15.57 -2.68 5.35
N ILE A 170 -15.13 -3.88 4.96
CA ILE A 170 -15.40 -5.11 5.71
C ILE A 170 -14.76 -5.03 7.10
N VAL A 171 -13.46 -4.70 7.18
CA VAL A 171 -12.75 -4.60 8.46
C VAL A 171 -13.41 -3.57 9.39
N MET A 172 -13.81 -2.40 8.89
CA MET A 172 -14.32 -1.31 9.73
C MET A 172 -15.80 -1.40 10.08
N ASN A 173 -16.63 -1.90 9.17
CA ASN A 173 -18.09 -1.80 9.28
C ASN A 173 -18.78 -3.16 9.35
N TYR A 174 -18.16 -4.23 8.86
CA TYR A 174 -18.73 -5.58 8.80
C TYR A 174 -17.71 -6.66 9.20
N PRO A 175 -17.03 -6.55 10.36
CA PRO A 175 -15.96 -7.47 10.76
C PRO A 175 -16.42 -8.92 10.93
N GLU A 176 -17.72 -9.16 11.02
CA GLU A 176 -18.35 -10.47 11.02
C GLU A 176 -18.33 -11.18 9.65
N ASP A 177 -18.21 -10.44 8.53
CA ASP A 177 -18.17 -10.99 7.17
C ASP A 177 -16.79 -11.61 6.84
N SER A 178 -16.51 -12.74 7.48
CA SER A 178 -15.26 -13.48 7.29
C SER A 178 -15.11 -14.01 5.86
N ASP A 179 -16.19 -14.38 5.19
CA ASP A 179 -16.16 -14.89 3.80
C ASP A 179 -15.88 -13.78 2.79
N GLY A 180 -16.50 -12.60 2.96
CA GLY A 180 -16.15 -11.40 2.22
C GLY A 180 -14.69 -11.03 2.40
N PHE A 181 -14.22 -10.99 3.65
CA PHE A 181 -12.84 -10.67 3.98
C PHE A 181 -11.85 -11.61 3.29
N ASN A 182 -12.03 -12.93 3.43
CA ASN A 182 -11.13 -13.93 2.86
C ASN A 182 -11.08 -13.83 1.32
N ARG A 183 -12.23 -13.63 0.66
CA ARG A 183 -12.29 -13.45 -0.80
C ARG A 183 -11.59 -12.19 -1.26
N THR A 184 -11.85 -11.05 -0.61
CA THR A 184 -11.24 -9.77 -0.98
C THR A 184 -9.74 -9.76 -0.68
N ALA A 185 -9.30 -10.32 0.44
CA ALA A 185 -7.89 -10.48 0.78
C ALA A 185 -7.14 -11.35 -0.24
N ALA A 186 -7.72 -12.51 -0.60
CA ALA A 186 -7.15 -13.39 -1.62
C ALA A 186 -7.04 -12.69 -2.99
N ALA A 187 -8.05 -11.92 -3.40
CA ALA A 187 -8.02 -11.13 -4.65
C ALA A 187 -6.94 -10.05 -4.66
N LEU A 188 -6.54 -9.55 -3.49
CA LEU A 188 -5.42 -8.62 -3.31
C LEU A 188 -4.05 -9.32 -3.22
N GLY A 189 -4.01 -10.66 -3.22
CA GLY A 189 -2.80 -11.46 -3.02
C GLY A 189 -2.35 -11.53 -1.55
N LEU A 190 -3.25 -11.30 -0.60
CA LEU A 190 -2.96 -11.31 0.82
C LEU A 190 -3.37 -12.64 1.45
N ASP A 191 -2.52 -13.15 2.34
CA ASP A 191 -2.88 -14.28 3.20
C ASP A 191 -3.67 -13.79 4.42
N ALA A 192 -4.96 -14.14 4.46
CA ALA A 192 -5.90 -13.77 5.52
C ALA A 192 -5.57 -14.40 6.88
N SER A 193 -4.80 -15.50 6.89
CA SER A 193 -4.39 -16.19 8.11
C SER A 193 -3.22 -15.52 8.82
N VAL A 194 -2.49 -14.64 8.11
CA VAL A 194 -1.35 -13.92 8.67
C VAL A 194 -1.84 -12.88 9.69
N PRO A 195 -1.44 -12.99 10.96
CA PRO A 195 -1.80 -12.00 11.97
C PRO A 195 -1.22 -10.62 11.64
N ARG A 196 -1.99 -9.57 11.95
CA ARG A 196 -1.57 -8.18 11.75
C ARG A 196 -1.79 -7.34 12.99
N ILE A 197 -0.96 -6.30 13.13
CA ILE A 197 -1.12 -5.21 14.10
C ILE A 197 -1.46 -3.94 13.35
N ALA A 198 -2.47 -3.22 13.82
CA ALA A 198 -2.82 -1.90 13.34
C ALA A 198 -2.02 -0.81 14.07
N LEU A 199 -1.67 0.22 13.31
CA LEU A 199 -1.11 1.48 13.79
C LEU A 199 -2.16 2.55 13.55
N ALA A 200 -2.52 3.29 14.59
CA ALA A 200 -3.28 4.52 14.46
C ALA A 200 -2.31 5.68 14.48
N VAL A 201 -2.19 6.37 13.35
CA VAL A 201 -1.26 7.49 13.16
C VAL A 201 -2.06 8.78 13.26
N GLU A 202 -1.79 9.55 14.31
CA GLU A 202 -2.28 10.91 14.44
C GLU A 202 -1.37 11.81 13.62
N VAL A 203 -1.92 12.34 12.54
CA VAL A 203 -1.22 13.24 11.64
C VAL A 203 -1.61 14.67 12.01
N GLY A 204 -0.68 15.61 11.88
CA GLY A 204 -0.93 17.04 12.05
C GLY A 204 -2.03 17.55 11.12
N PRO A 205 -2.41 18.84 11.20
CA PRO A 205 -3.52 19.38 10.42
C PRO A 205 -3.20 19.33 8.93
N ILE A 206 -3.63 18.24 8.29
CA ILE A 206 -3.69 18.09 6.84
C ILE A 206 -5.13 18.39 6.43
N ASP A 207 -5.30 19.25 5.44
CA ASP A 207 -6.60 19.45 4.81
C ASP A 207 -6.97 18.19 4.03
N ASN A 208 -7.95 17.45 4.54
CA ASN A 208 -8.45 16.22 3.90
C ASN A 208 -9.19 16.47 2.58
N ASN A 209 -9.51 17.74 2.26
CA ASN A 209 -10.05 18.14 0.96
C ASN A 209 -8.96 18.61 -0.01
N SER A 210 -7.70 18.64 0.42
CA SER A 210 -6.59 19.03 -0.45
C SER A 210 -6.41 18.00 -1.57
N PRO A 211 -6.15 18.43 -2.82
CA PRO A 211 -5.76 17.53 -3.91
C PRO A 211 -4.42 16.82 -3.67
N THR A 212 -3.64 17.23 -2.65
CA THR A 212 -2.38 16.58 -2.26
C THR A 212 -2.54 15.55 -1.14
N PHE A 213 -3.74 15.38 -0.59
CA PHE A 213 -3.99 14.56 0.59
C PHE A 213 -3.46 13.12 0.45
N ASP A 214 -3.82 12.43 -0.63
CA ASP A 214 -3.37 11.06 -0.88
C ASP A 214 -1.85 10.96 -1.04
N ASN A 215 -1.23 11.94 -1.72
CA ASN A 215 0.24 11.99 -1.85
C ASN A 215 0.94 12.20 -0.51
N GLU A 216 0.34 12.94 0.42
CA GLU A 216 0.87 13.14 1.77
C GLU A 216 0.72 11.88 2.62
N LEU A 217 -0.42 11.20 2.53
CA LEU A 217 -0.63 9.89 3.17
C LEU A 217 0.38 8.87 2.64
N ASP A 218 0.58 8.78 1.32
CA ASP A 218 1.56 7.87 0.71
C ASP A 218 2.99 8.13 1.21
N ARG A 219 3.37 9.40 1.41
CA ARG A 219 4.67 9.75 2.00
C ARG A 219 4.79 9.26 3.45
N ILE A 220 3.74 9.39 4.25
CA ILE A 220 3.69 8.92 5.64
C ILE A 220 3.76 7.39 5.67
N VAL A 221 2.95 6.70 4.87
CA VAL A 221 2.96 5.23 4.76
C VAL A 221 4.34 4.73 4.29
N ALA A 222 4.95 5.38 3.32
CA ALA A 222 6.30 5.04 2.87
C ALA A 222 7.36 5.30 3.94
N ALA A 223 7.22 6.35 4.75
CA ALA A 223 8.10 6.59 5.89
C ALA A 223 7.97 5.48 6.94
N ILE A 224 6.75 5.03 7.26
CA ILE A 224 6.49 3.90 8.16
C ILE A 224 7.07 2.60 7.58
N GLY A 225 6.81 2.30 6.31
CA GLY A 225 7.33 1.12 5.62
C GLY A 225 8.85 1.02 5.66
N ARG A 226 9.57 2.12 5.40
CA ARG A 226 11.04 2.15 5.52
C ARG A 226 11.55 1.78 6.91
N ARG A 227 10.87 2.19 7.98
CA ARG A 227 11.25 1.85 9.37
C ARG A 227 11.03 0.39 9.67
N LEU A 228 9.89 -0.13 9.24
CA LEU A 228 9.51 -1.52 9.44
C LEU A 228 10.20 -2.49 8.47
N LYS A 229 11.00 -1.96 7.52
CA LYS A 229 11.64 -2.72 6.43
C LYS A 229 10.61 -3.50 5.59
N VAL A 230 9.46 -2.89 5.37
CA VAL A 230 8.35 -3.39 4.54
C VAL A 230 8.12 -2.42 3.39
N LEU A 231 7.87 -2.92 2.18
CA LEU A 231 7.53 -2.08 1.04
C LEU A 231 6.18 -1.39 1.29
N SER A 232 6.07 -0.11 0.95
CA SER A 232 4.84 0.67 1.16
C SER A 232 3.61 0.04 0.50
N ASN A 233 3.80 -0.64 -0.64
CA ASN A 233 2.73 -1.33 -1.37
C ASN A 233 2.18 -2.56 -0.64
N ASP A 234 2.94 -3.13 0.30
CA ASP A 234 2.54 -4.29 1.11
C ASP A 234 1.82 -3.87 2.40
N LEU A 235 1.92 -2.58 2.75
CA LEU A 235 1.18 -1.98 3.86
C LEU A 235 -0.24 -1.63 3.42
N LEU A 236 -1.21 -2.19 4.14
CA LEU A 236 -2.60 -1.80 4.01
C LEU A 236 -2.84 -0.57 4.86
N ASN A 237 -3.56 0.40 4.32
CA ASN A 237 -3.84 1.63 5.01
C ASN A 237 -5.21 2.19 4.63
N THR A 238 -5.75 3.04 5.51
CA THR A 238 -6.99 3.79 5.26
C THR A 238 -7.04 5.04 6.12
N TRP A 239 -7.70 6.09 5.63
CA TRP A 239 -8.06 7.23 6.47
C TRP A 239 -9.40 6.97 7.15
N TYR A 240 -9.43 6.98 8.48
CA TYR A 240 -10.65 6.69 9.24
C TYR A 240 -10.74 7.58 10.48
N ARG A 241 -11.89 8.25 10.65
CA ARG A 241 -12.19 9.14 11.79
C ARG A 241 -11.05 10.14 12.13
N GLY A 242 -10.46 10.75 11.10
CA GLY A 242 -9.41 11.77 11.26
C GLY A 242 -8.02 11.22 11.57
N ARG A 243 -7.78 9.92 11.35
CA ARG A 243 -6.50 9.26 11.59
C ARG A 243 -6.14 8.37 10.41
N LEU A 244 -4.85 8.19 10.17
CA LEU A 244 -4.36 7.20 9.23
C LEU A 244 -4.19 5.87 9.98
N LEU A 245 -4.88 4.83 9.52
CA LEU A 245 -4.71 3.46 10.01
C LEU A 245 -3.78 2.71 9.07
N VAL A 246 -2.84 1.93 9.62
CA VAL A 246 -1.90 1.10 8.85
C VAL A 246 -1.81 -0.30 9.46
N TRP A 247 -1.99 -1.37 8.68
CA TRP A 247 -1.81 -2.75 9.16
C TRP A 247 -0.49 -3.34 8.72
N VAL A 248 0.24 -3.85 9.70
CA VAL A 248 1.56 -4.45 9.55
C VAL A 248 1.46 -5.95 9.83
N SER A 249 1.99 -6.77 8.92
CA SER A 249 2.08 -8.22 9.12
C SER A 249 2.99 -8.57 10.29
N CYS A 250 2.54 -9.47 11.15
CA CYS A 250 3.36 -10.02 12.23
C CYS A 250 4.21 -11.18 11.71
N THR A 251 5.36 -11.41 12.35
CA THR A 251 6.18 -12.59 12.06
C THR A 251 5.63 -13.77 12.83
N VAL A 252 5.21 -14.81 12.10
CA VAL A 252 4.70 -16.06 12.67
C VAL A 252 5.80 -16.74 13.49
N GLY A 253 5.47 -17.19 14.71
CA GLY A 253 6.39 -17.91 15.61
C GLY A 253 6.90 -17.09 16.79
N ASN A 254 6.73 -15.76 16.80
CA ASN A 254 7.03 -14.95 17.97
C ASN A 254 5.90 -15.02 19.02
N PRO A 255 6.22 -14.91 20.32
CA PRO A 255 5.23 -14.70 21.37
C PRO A 255 4.32 -13.49 21.09
N ILE A 256 3.04 -13.60 21.48
CA ILE A 256 2.01 -12.57 21.21
C ILE A 256 2.45 -11.19 21.75
N ASN A 257 3.07 -11.16 22.93
CA ASN A 257 3.48 -9.96 23.67
C ASN A 257 4.77 -9.28 23.14
N GLU A 258 5.41 -9.82 22.10
CA GLU A 258 6.65 -9.25 21.55
C GLU A 258 6.42 -8.44 20.28
N ASN A 259 5.33 -8.68 19.56
CA ASN A 259 5.13 -8.12 18.23
C ASN A 259 4.92 -6.59 18.26
N ASP A 260 4.04 -6.11 19.14
CA ASP A 260 3.76 -4.70 19.38
C ASP A 260 5.00 -3.94 19.89
N ARG A 261 5.72 -4.51 20.87
CA ARG A 261 6.98 -3.96 21.41
C ARG A 261 8.10 -3.92 20.39
N ARG A 262 8.18 -4.90 19.51
CA ARG A 262 9.13 -4.88 18.39
C ARG A 262 8.78 -3.76 17.41
N ILE A 263 7.52 -3.67 16.98
CA ILE A 263 7.07 -2.61 16.08
C ILE A 263 7.32 -1.22 16.70
N ALA A 264 7.03 -1.04 17.99
CA ALA A 264 7.34 0.19 18.71
C ALA A 264 8.83 0.53 18.66
N ARG A 265 9.71 -0.44 18.96
CA ARG A 265 11.17 -0.26 18.86
C ARG A 265 11.62 0.08 17.45
N ASP A 266 11.11 -0.58 16.42
CA ASP A 266 11.48 -0.33 15.03
C ASP A 266 11.05 1.08 14.57
N ILE A 267 9.88 1.53 15.02
CA ILE A 267 9.38 2.89 14.75
C ILE A 267 10.23 3.95 15.44
N VAL A 268 10.57 3.74 16.73
CA VAL A 268 11.34 4.70 17.56
C VAL A 268 12.83 4.72 17.21
N SER A 269 13.44 3.57 16.91
CA SER A 269 14.88 3.46 16.67
C SER A 269 15.33 3.98 15.31
N ALA A 270 14.42 4.10 14.35
CA ALA A 270 14.70 4.78 13.09
C ALA A 270 14.74 6.30 13.31
N ALA A 271 15.48 7.04 12.45
CA ALA A 271 15.63 8.51 12.41
C ALA A 271 14.36 9.29 12.83
N PRO A 272 14.37 10.56 13.25
CA PRO A 272 13.17 11.23 13.79
C PRO A 272 11.90 11.00 12.95
N LEU A 273 10.77 10.66 13.60
CA LEU A 273 9.47 10.54 12.94
C LEU A 273 9.21 11.79 12.10
N SER A 274 8.62 11.60 10.91
CA SER A 274 8.28 12.72 10.03
C SER A 274 7.54 13.80 10.83
N PRO A 275 7.83 15.10 10.61
CA PRO A 275 7.28 16.18 11.43
C PRO A 275 5.74 16.21 11.44
N GLU A 276 5.10 15.63 10.41
CA GLU A 276 3.65 15.51 10.28
C GLU A 276 3.04 14.49 11.26
N ILE A 277 3.80 13.51 11.77
CA ILE A 277 3.28 12.45 12.65
C ILE A 277 3.24 12.95 14.09
N MET A 278 2.09 13.35 14.63
CA MET A 278 2.03 13.82 16.02
C MET A 278 2.22 12.68 17.01
N ALA A 279 1.55 11.55 16.80
CA ALA A 279 1.65 10.36 17.64
C ALA A 279 1.25 9.09 16.87
N ILE A 280 1.66 7.93 17.38
CA ILE A 280 1.29 6.61 16.87
C ILE A 280 0.80 5.75 18.03
N GLY A 281 -0.43 5.24 17.92
CA GLY A 281 -0.94 4.18 18.77
C GLY A 281 -0.75 2.83 18.10
N ILE A 282 -0.39 1.81 18.88
CA ILE A 282 -0.12 0.44 18.40
C ILE A 282 -1.12 -0.50 19.07
N GLY A 283 -1.91 -1.21 18.26
CA GLY A 283 -2.87 -2.21 18.73
C GLY A 283 -2.22 -3.57 19.03
N LEU A 284 -3.03 -4.56 19.38
CA LEU A 284 -2.57 -5.93 19.57
C LEU A 284 -2.69 -6.73 18.27
N MET A 285 -2.07 -7.89 18.27
CA MET A 285 -2.09 -8.79 17.13
C MET A 285 -3.49 -9.41 16.92
N GLY A 286 -4.02 -9.29 15.70
CA GLY A 286 -5.32 -9.86 15.31
C GLY A 286 -5.27 -10.62 13.99
N VAL A 287 -6.11 -11.65 13.87
CA VAL A 287 -6.28 -12.46 12.65
C VAL A 287 -7.70 -12.29 12.10
N GLY A 288 -7.84 -12.29 10.78
CA GLY A 288 -9.13 -12.11 10.11
C GLY A 288 -9.72 -10.71 10.29
N ALA A 289 -10.91 -10.49 9.73
CA ALA A 289 -11.59 -9.20 9.76
C ALA A 289 -11.79 -8.66 11.18
N ALA A 290 -12.37 -9.48 12.07
CA ALA A 290 -12.60 -9.10 13.47
C ALA A 290 -11.30 -8.78 14.22
N GLY A 291 -10.23 -9.55 14.02
CA GLY A 291 -8.95 -9.27 14.65
C GLY A 291 -8.31 -7.98 14.14
N TRP A 292 -8.39 -7.71 12.85
CA TRP A 292 -7.87 -6.47 12.26
C TRP A 292 -8.66 -5.24 12.73
N ALA A 293 -9.97 -5.38 12.86
CA ALA A 293 -10.87 -4.36 13.38
C ALA A 293 -10.57 -4.05 14.85
N ALA A 294 -10.44 -5.10 15.68
CA ALA A 294 -10.08 -4.98 17.09
C ALA A 294 -8.73 -4.27 17.25
N SER A 295 -7.72 -4.71 16.50
CA SER A 295 -6.39 -4.09 16.52
C SER A 295 -6.43 -2.59 16.17
N ALA A 296 -7.25 -2.20 15.18
CA ALA A 296 -7.40 -0.80 14.81
C ALA A 296 -8.09 0.03 15.91
N ASN A 297 -9.09 -0.54 16.58
CA ASN A 297 -9.76 0.11 17.69
C ASN A 297 -8.81 0.26 18.90
N GLU A 298 -8.06 -0.78 19.24
CA GLU A 298 -7.03 -0.79 20.28
C GLU A 298 -5.94 0.26 20.02
N ALA A 299 -5.42 0.33 18.79
CA ALA A 299 -4.47 1.35 18.38
C ALA A 299 -5.04 2.77 18.55
N ALA A 300 -6.32 2.96 18.22
CA ALA A 300 -7.00 4.24 18.41
C ALA A 300 -7.20 4.58 19.90
N HIS A 301 -7.44 3.60 20.76
CA HIS A 301 -7.57 3.77 22.21
C HIS A 301 -6.22 4.12 22.85
N ALA A 302 -5.12 3.50 22.40
CA ALA A 302 -3.76 3.82 22.84
C ALA A 302 -3.38 5.30 22.60
N LEU A 303 -3.91 5.92 21.54
CA LEU A 303 -3.73 7.36 21.29
C LEU A 303 -4.57 8.27 22.20
N SER A 304 -5.76 7.84 22.60
CA SER A 304 -6.63 8.64 23.47
C SER A 304 -6.26 8.53 24.94
N PHE A 305 -5.66 7.42 25.36
CA PHE A 305 -5.32 7.18 26.76
C PHE A 305 -4.24 8.15 27.26
N GLY A 306 -4.46 8.75 28.43
CA GLY A 306 -3.45 9.55 29.13
C GLY A 306 -3.02 10.86 28.45
N ARG A 307 -3.81 11.43 27.52
CA ARG A 307 -3.47 12.67 26.78
C ARG A 307 -3.03 13.87 27.66
N ALA A 308 -3.46 13.93 28.92
CA ALA A 308 -3.10 15.02 29.85
C ALA A 308 -1.72 14.84 30.53
N HIS A 309 -1.16 13.63 30.57
CA HIS A 309 0.13 13.30 31.20
C HIS A 309 1.19 12.85 30.20
N ALA A 310 0.85 12.79 28.91
CA ALA A 310 1.79 12.40 27.87
C ALA A 310 2.86 13.49 27.68
N GLY A 311 4.04 13.25 28.25
CA GLY A 311 5.28 13.89 27.81
C GLY A 311 5.64 13.50 26.37
N GLU A 312 6.94 13.59 26.03
CA GLU A 312 7.54 13.45 24.69
C GLU A 312 7.25 12.12 23.93
N ASP A 313 6.52 11.16 24.53
CA ASP A 313 6.27 9.83 23.95
C ASP A 313 5.24 9.87 22.80
N ARG A 314 5.78 9.98 21.59
CA ARG A 314 5.04 9.93 20.31
C ARG A 314 4.57 8.51 19.94
N VAL A 315 4.95 7.47 20.66
CA VAL A 315 4.54 6.08 20.39
C VAL A 315 3.92 5.47 21.64
N ARG A 316 2.70 4.93 21.52
CA ARG A 316 1.91 4.40 22.64
C ARG A 316 1.38 3.02 22.31
N LEU A 317 1.50 2.07 23.23
CA LEU A 317 1.08 0.69 23.01
C LEU A 317 -0.22 0.43 23.78
N TYR A 318 -1.16 -0.27 23.14
CA TYR A 318 -2.36 -0.73 23.83
C TYR A 318 -2.04 -1.74 24.93
N SER A 319 -0.95 -2.51 24.81
CA SER A 319 -0.47 -3.42 25.85
C SER A 319 -0.21 -2.75 27.19
N ASP A 320 0.11 -1.45 27.18
CA ASP A 320 0.45 -0.70 28.39
C ASP A 320 -0.80 -0.21 29.14
N ILE A 321 -1.97 -0.30 28.50
CA ILE A 321 -3.26 0.21 29.00
C ILE A 321 -4.37 -0.86 28.99
N VAL A 322 -4.04 -2.10 28.64
CA VAL A 322 -5.01 -3.17 28.36
C VAL A 322 -5.88 -3.48 29.58
N ILE A 323 -5.34 -3.36 30.79
CA ILE A 323 -6.07 -3.66 32.02
C ILE A 323 -7.10 -2.55 32.29
N GLU A 324 -6.68 -1.30 32.16
CA GLU A 324 -7.49 -0.12 32.36
C GLU A 324 -8.64 -0.05 31.35
N GLU A 325 -8.35 -0.33 30.07
CA GLU A 325 -9.36 -0.40 29.01
C GLU A 325 -10.32 -1.59 29.17
N SER A 326 -9.82 -2.75 29.60
CA SER A 326 -10.68 -3.91 29.89
C SER A 326 -11.67 -3.62 31.01
N VAL A 327 -11.26 -2.89 32.05
CA VAL A 327 -12.14 -2.44 33.12
C VAL A 327 -13.19 -1.47 32.58
N ARG A 328 -12.79 -0.51 31.73
CA ARG A 328 -13.69 0.47 31.06
C ARG A 328 -14.75 -0.17 30.16
N GLY A 329 -14.42 -1.30 29.54
CA GLY A 329 -15.37 -2.07 28.71
C GLY A 329 -16.58 -2.61 29.48
N THR A 330 -16.57 -2.55 30.81
CA THR A 330 -17.70 -2.98 31.66
C THR A 330 -18.45 -1.79 32.25
N SER A 331 -19.76 -1.94 32.48
CA SER A 331 -20.62 -0.85 32.94
C SER A 331 -20.34 -0.39 34.38
N ASN A 332 -20.03 -1.33 35.28
CA ASN A 332 -19.93 -1.06 36.72
C ASN A 332 -18.51 -1.15 37.29
N ALA A 333 -17.59 -1.91 36.67
CA ALA A 333 -16.25 -2.08 37.25
C ALA A 333 -15.48 -0.75 37.37
N PRO A 334 -15.49 0.18 36.40
CA PRO A 334 -14.79 1.45 36.56
C PRO A 334 -15.33 2.28 37.72
N ARG A 335 -16.66 2.27 37.93
CA ARG A 335 -17.29 2.97 39.06
C ARG A 335 -16.84 2.38 40.39
N TYR A 336 -16.87 1.06 40.50
CA TYR A 336 -16.40 0.36 41.70
C TYR A 336 -14.91 0.61 41.96
N ILE A 337 -14.05 0.42 40.96
CA ILE A 337 -12.60 0.59 41.10
C ILE A 337 -12.24 2.03 41.48
N VAL A 338 -12.84 3.04 40.85
CA VAL A 338 -12.61 4.45 41.21
C VAL A 338 -13.16 4.77 42.61
N SER A 339 -14.27 4.15 43.03
CA SER A 339 -14.84 4.35 44.38
C SER A 339 -13.90 3.90 45.51
N LEU A 340 -12.95 3.00 45.23
CA LEU A 340 -11.91 2.61 46.20
C LEU A 340 -11.06 3.81 46.64
N LEU A 341 -10.96 4.86 45.82
CA LEU A 341 -10.22 6.08 46.16
C LEU A 341 -11.10 7.17 46.78
N GLU A 342 -12.42 6.99 46.88
CA GLU A 342 -13.34 8.03 47.36
C GLU A 342 -13.02 8.46 48.80
N GLN A 343 -12.61 7.53 49.65
CA GLN A 343 -12.23 7.82 51.03
C GLN A 343 -10.94 8.65 51.15
N LEU A 344 -10.11 8.69 50.10
CA LEU A 344 -8.92 9.55 50.03
C LEU A 344 -9.21 10.91 49.39
N SER A 345 -10.43 11.16 48.88
CA SER A 345 -10.78 12.41 48.21
C SER A 345 -10.67 13.63 49.12
N SER A 346 -10.88 13.45 50.42
CA SER A 346 -10.75 14.47 51.46
C SER A 346 -9.31 14.72 51.91
N GLU A 347 -8.35 13.89 51.50
CA GLU A 347 -6.94 13.95 51.90
C GLU A 347 -6.00 13.98 50.68
N PRO A 348 -5.84 15.14 50.00
CA PRO A 348 -5.10 15.24 48.75
C PRO A 348 -3.63 14.81 48.89
N ASP A 349 -3.01 15.06 50.04
CA ASP A 349 -1.64 14.63 50.34
C ASP A 349 -1.47 13.10 50.33
N LEU A 350 -2.48 12.36 50.80
CA LEU A 350 -2.45 10.89 50.80
C LEU A 350 -2.64 10.34 49.38
N LEU A 351 -3.53 10.95 48.61
CA LEU A 351 -3.69 10.59 47.20
C LEU A 351 -2.40 10.83 46.40
N LEU A 352 -1.78 12.00 46.57
CA LEU A 352 -0.49 12.32 45.95
C LEU A 352 0.59 11.33 46.40
N THR A 353 0.62 11.01 47.69
CA THR A 353 1.56 10.01 48.22
C THR A 353 1.37 8.64 47.56
N LEU A 354 0.13 8.20 47.37
CA LEU A 354 -0.18 6.93 46.72
C LEU A 354 0.20 6.95 45.23
N GLN A 355 -0.10 8.04 44.51
CA GLN A 355 0.31 8.24 43.11
C GLN A 355 1.82 8.14 42.96
N THR A 356 2.57 8.93 43.73
CA THR A 356 4.04 8.92 43.69
C THR A 356 4.62 7.57 44.18
N TYR A 357 3.93 6.86 45.07
CA TYR A 357 4.33 5.52 45.47
C TYR A 357 4.30 4.54 44.29
N PHE A 358 3.23 4.56 43.47
CA PHE A 358 3.14 3.74 42.27
C PHE A 358 4.11 4.19 41.16
N GLU A 359 4.24 5.49 40.90
CA GLU A 359 5.20 6.04 39.92
C GLU A 359 6.65 5.63 40.21
N GLN A 360 7.01 5.49 41.50
CA GLN A 360 8.35 5.07 41.92
C GLN A 360 8.48 3.55 42.10
N ALA A 361 7.60 2.77 41.46
CA ALA A 361 7.59 1.30 41.53
C ALA A 361 7.60 0.78 42.99
N GLN A 362 6.83 1.44 43.85
CA GLN A 362 6.64 1.09 45.27
C GLN A 362 7.95 1.19 46.11
N ARG A 363 8.98 1.85 45.57
CA ARG A 363 10.26 2.04 46.28
C ARG A 363 10.15 3.18 47.29
N ARG A 364 9.84 2.84 48.55
CA ARG A 364 9.65 3.80 49.65
C ARG A 364 10.71 4.91 49.73
N LYS A 365 12.00 4.58 49.58
CA LYS A 365 13.09 5.58 49.63
C LYS A 365 13.02 6.59 48.46
N ALA A 366 12.70 6.12 47.26
CA ALA A 366 12.55 6.98 46.09
C ALA A 366 11.30 7.85 46.23
N THR A 367 10.18 7.27 46.66
CA THR A 367 8.92 7.99 46.93
C THR A 367 9.12 9.10 47.95
N ALA A 368 9.76 8.83 49.10
CA ALA A 368 10.02 9.83 50.12
C ALA A 368 10.90 10.98 49.61
N SER A 369 11.89 10.67 48.78
CA SER A 369 12.76 11.66 48.15
C SER A 369 12.03 12.53 47.13
N VAL A 370 11.14 11.96 46.32
CA VAL A 370 10.34 12.71 45.32
C VAL A 370 9.31 13.62 46.00
N LEU A 371 8.72 13.16 47.10
CA LEU A 371 7.76 13.93 47.89
C LEU A 371 8.41 14.94 48.85
N ASP A 372 9.75 14.97 48.94
CA ASP A 372 10.51 15.77 49.90
C ASP A 372 10.06 15.58 51.37
N ILE A 373 9.84 14.33 51.78
CA ILE A 373 9.43 13.96 53.14
C ILE A 373 10.36 12.93 53.78
N HIS A 374 10.37 12.89 55.11
CA HIS A 374 11.11 11.89 55.85
C HIS A 374 10.50 10.47 55.66
N PRO A 375 11.30 9.38 55.59
CA PRO A 375 10.79 8.02 55.46
C PRO A 375 9.73 7.60 56.50
N ASN A 376 9.86 8.06 57.75
CA ASN A 376 8.86 7.81 58.78
C ASN A 376 7.50 8.45 58.47
N THR A 377 7.51 9.66 57.89
CA THR A 377 6.28 10.35 57.46
C THR A 377 5.63 9.60 56.30
N LEU A 378 6.43 9.08 55.35
CA LEU A 378 5.91 8.23 54.28
C LEU A 378 5.24 6.98 54.85
N ASN A 379 5.91 6.24 55.75
CA ASN A 379 5.33 5.05 56.37
C ASN A 379 4.00 5.37 57.08
N TYR A 380 3.95 6.46 57.86
CA TYR A 380 2.72 6.91 58.50
C TYR A 380 1.60 7.20 57.49
N ARG A 381 1.91 7.85 56.36
CA ARG A 381 0.93 8.13 55.30
C ARG A 381 0.43 6.83 54.63
N LEU A 382 1.33 5.88 54.35
CA LEU A 382 0.97 4.58 53.77
C LEU A 382 0.09 3.76 54.74
N GLU A 383 0.44 3.68 56.02
CA GLU A 383 -0.40 3.02 57.05
C GLU A 383 -1.77 3.69 57.20
N ARG A 384 -1.83 5.03 57.06
CA ARG A 384 -3.10 5.76 57.08
C ARG A 384 -3.95 5.45 55.85
N ILE A 385 -3.34 5.32 54.68
CA ILE A 385 -4.03 4.92 53.44
C ILE A 385 -4.62 3.51 53.61
N GLU A 386 -3.86 2.55 54.11
CA GLU A 386 -4.34 1.18 54.39
C GLU A 386 -5.56 1.18 55.32
N LYS A 387 -5.49 1.95 56.42
CA LYS A 387 -6.59 2.06 57.39
C LYS A 387 -7.85 2.68 56.80
N LEU A 388 -7.71 3.76 56.01
CA LEU A 388 -8.85 4.42 55.38
C LEU A 388 -9.48 3.52 54.32
N LEU A 389 -8.67 2.88 53.47
CA LEU A 389 -9.20 2.07 52.38
C LEU A 389 -9.65 0.66 52.81
N GLY A 390 -9.26 0.21 54.00
CA GLY A 390 -9.33 -1.21 54.37
C GLY A 390 -8.49 -2.08 53.43
N ALA A 391 -7.40 -1.51 52.93
CA ALA A 391 -6.51 -2.12 51.95
C ALA A 391 -5.22 -2.63 52.60
N ASP A 392 -4.55 -3.55 51.91
CA ASP A 392 -3.23 -4.05 52.28
C ASP A 392 -2.28 -3.70 51.13
N LEU A 393 -1.29 -2.84 51.37
CA LEU A 393 -0.33 -2.40 50.35
C LEU A 393 0.83 -3.38 50.14
N ASP A 394 0.86 -4.49 50.87
CA ASP A 394 1.73 -5.64 50.59
C ASP A 394 0.97 -6.74 49.81
N ASP A 395 -0.36 -6.66 49.70
CA ASP A 395 -1.19 -7.56 48.88
C ASP A 395 -1.20 -7.15 47.40
N ALA A 396 -0.80 -8.08 46.52
CA ALA A 396 -0.73 -7.84 45.08
C ALA A 396 -2.10 -7.51 44.47
N GLY A 397 -3.19 -8.07 45.00
CA GLY A 397 -4.54 -7.82 44.52
C GLY A 397 -5.01 -6.38 44.80
N TRP A 398 -4.72 -5.87 46.00
CA TRP A 398 -4.97 -4.49 46.38
C TRP A 398 -4.10 -3.50 45.60
N LEU A 399 -2.81 -3.78 45.46
CA LEU A 399 -1.91 -2.96 44.66
C LEU A 399 -2.40 -2.80 43.21
N ALA A 400 -2.82 -3.90 42.58
CA ALA A 400 -3.36 -3.86 41.22
C ALA A 400 -4.66 -3.03 41.12
N LYS A 401 -5.60 -3.19 42.06
CA LYS A 401 -6.85 -2.41 42.07
C LYS A 401 -6.59 -0.92 42.24
N LEU A 402 -5.69 -0.54 43.15
CA LEU A 402 -5.38 0.85 43.44
C LEU A 402 -4.60 1.53 42.31
N ASP A 403 -3.67 0.83 41.67
CA ASP A 403 -2.95 1.33 40.48
C ASP A 403 -3.94 1.63 39.33
N VAL A 404 -4.83 0.68 39.02
CA VAL A 404 -5.88 0.88 38.01
C VAL A 404 -6.82 2.02 38.41
N ALA A 405 -7.22 2.11 39.68
CA ALA A 405 -8.08 3.20 40.16
C ALA A 405 -7.45 4.58 39.96
N ILE A 406 -6.15 4.72 40.21
CA ILE A 406 -5.41 5.96 40.01
C ILE A 406 -5.41 6.36 38.53
N LYS A 407 -5.05 5.42 37.65
CA LYS A 407 -5.00 5.67 36.21
C LYS A 407 -6.37 6.02 35.63
N LEU A 408 -7.43 5.31 36.04
CA LEU A 408 -8.80 5.61 35.62
C LEU A 408 -9.30 6.98 36.12
N ARG A 409 -8.90 7.40 37.32
CA ARG A 409 -9.26 8.71 37.88
C ARG A 409 -8.60 9.87 37.13
N GLY A 410 -7.33 9.71 36.75
CA GLY A 410 -6.58 10.74 36.00
C GLY A 410 -7.25 11.17 34.69
N GLU A 411 -8.05 10.29 34.08
CA GLU A 411 -8.76 10.60 32.84
C GLU A 411 -10.15 11.24 33.04
N ARG A 412 -10.75 11.12 34.24
CA ARG A 412 -12.09 11.68 34.56
C ARG A 412 -12.08 13.15 34.97
N SER A 413 -10.90 13.73 35.19
CA SER A 413 -10.77 15.18 35.47
C SER A 413 -10.67 16.03 34.20
N LEU A 414 -11.00 15.43 33.05
CA LEU A 414 -11.25 16.05 31.73
C LEU A 414 -12.76 15.98 31.45
#